data_AF-A0AA38FF99-F1
#
_entry.id   AF-A0AA38FF99-F1
#
_cell.length_a   1.000
_cell.length_b   1.000
_cell.length_c   1.000
_cell.angle_alpha   90.00
_cell.angle_beta   90.00
_cell.angle_gamma   90.00
#
_symmetry.space_group_name_H-M   'P 1'
#
loop_
_entity.id
_entity.type
_entity.pdbx_description
1 polymer ?
#
loop_
_entity_poly.entity_id
_entity_poly.type
_entity_poly.pdbx_seq_one_letter_code
_entity_poly.pdbx_strand_id
1 'polypeptide(L)' 'CADGLVDVTLASTAVTVSNNRFSCHDKVMLLGHSDDYTADKDMRVTVVFNHFGPGLLERMP' A
#
# COMPACT_ATOMS: atom_id res chain seq x y z
N CYS A 1 6.86 8.27 15.46
CA CYS A 1 7.15 7.05 14.68
C CYS A 1 5.81 6.52 14.21
N ALA A 2 5.37 6.91 13.02
CA ALA A 2 4.18 6.36 12.38
C ALA A 2 4.66 5.79 11.04
N ASP A 3 4.54 4.48 10.89
CA ASP A 3 4.87 3.72 9.67
C ASP A 3 3.66 3.72 8.71
N GLY A 4 3.75 3.02 7.57
CA GLY A 4 2.66 2.89 6.59
C GLY A 4 1.31 2.47 7.19
N LEU A 5 0.21 2.95 6.62
CA LEU A 5 -1.14 2.48 7.01
C LEU A 5 -1.41 1.07 6.49
N VAL A 6 -0.89 0.74 5.30
CA VAL A 6 -1.08 -0.55 4.64
C VAL A 6 0.24 -1.01 4.04
N ASP A 7 0.83 -2.07 4.59
CA ASP A 7 2.05 -2.69 4.06
C ASP A 7 1.75 -4.10 3.55
N VAL A 8 1.98 -4.34 2.26
CA VAL A 8 1.84 -5.64 1.61
C VAL A 8 3.23 -6.10 1.18
N THR A 9 3.74 -7.16 1.80
CA THR A 9 5.12 -7.65 1.64
C THR A 9 5.16 -9.18 1.65
N LEU A 10 6.35 -9.77 1.47
CA LEU A 10 6.61 -11.22 1.61
C LEU A 10 5.77 -12.10 0.65
N ALA A 11 5.80 -11.77 -0.64
CA ALA A 11 5.12 -12.49 -1.72
C ALA A 11 3.59 -12.58 -1.55
N SER A 12 3.02 -11.68 -0.76
CA SER A 12 1.57 -11.53 -0.65
C SER A 12 0.97 -11.24 -2.03
N THR A 13 0.00 -12.04 -2.47
CA THR A 13 -0.63 -11.89 -3.79
C THR A 13 -2.15 -12.00 -3.67
N ALA A 14 -2.86 -11.51 -4.70
CA ALA A 14 -4.32 -11.45 -4.75
C ALA A 14 -4.98 -10.63 -3.62
N VAL A 15 -4.32 -9.56 -3.17
CA VAL A 15 -4.88 -8.63 -2.16
C VAL A 15 -5.73 -7.57 -2.85
N THR A 16 -6.93 -7.30 -2.32
CA THR A 16 -7.78 -6.18 -2.79
C THR A 16 -8.00 -5.19 -1.66
N VAL A 17 -7.50 -3.97 -1.84
CA VAL A 17 -7.76 -2.84 -0.95
C VAL A 17 -8.86 -1.99 -1.58
N SER A 18 -10.07 -2.01 -1.01
CA SER A 18 -11.20 -1.25 -1.55
C SER A 18 -12.11 -0.64 -0.49
N ASN A 19 -12.78 0.46 -0.84
CA ASN A 19 -13.72 1.20 0.02
C ASN A 19 -13.12 1.71 1.34
N ASN A 20 -11.81 1.93 1.41
CA ASN A 20 -11.15 2.50 2.59
C ASN A 20 -11.07 4.02 2.49
N ARG A 21 -11.05 4.70 3.65
CA ARG A 21 -10.79 6.14 3.75
C ARG A 21 -9.44 6.38 4.41
N PHE A 22 -8.49 6.85 3.62
CA PHE A 22 -7.16 7.25 4.11
C PHE A 22 -7.12 8.77 4.26
N SER A 23 -6.60 9.28 5.38
CA SER A 23 -6.45 10.72 5.61
C SER A 23 -5.39 10.99 6.68
N CYS A 24 -4.77 12.16 6.63
CA CYS A 24 -3.82 12.65 7.65
C CYS A 24 -2.65 11.69 7.92
N HIS A 25 -2.00 11.20 6.87
CA HIS A 25 -0.90 10.25 7.00
C HIS A 25 0.17 10.44 5.92
N ASP A 26 1.45 10.41 6.31
CA ASP A 26 2.54 10.74 5.39
C ASP A 26 2.76 9.63 4.36
N LYS A 27 2.82 8.36 4.79
CA LYS A 27 3.05 7.18 3.94
C LYS A 27 1.82 6.29 3.92
N VAL A 28 1.10 6.24 2.81
CA VAL A 28 -0.23 5.60 2.80
C VAL A 28 -0.16 4.10 2.56
N MET A 29 0.61 3.66 1.57
CA MET A 29 0.71 2.25 1.21
C MET A 29 2.16 1.86 0.88
N LEU A 30 2.64 0.69 1.31
CA LEU A 30 3.89 0.11 0.82
C LEU A 30 3.59 -1.24 0.19
N LEU A 31 3.90 -1.37 -1.10
CA LEU A 31 3.77 -2.62 -1.85
C LEU A 31 5.17 -3.12 -2.18
N GLY A 32 5.64 -4.13 -1.44
CA GLY A 32 6.99 -4.67 -1.56
C GLY A 32 7.99 -3.95 -0.65
N HIS A 33 8.89 -4.72 -0.03
CA HIS A 33 9.81 -4.18 0.98
C HIS A 33 11.26 -4.02 0.48
N SER A 34 11.68 -4.80 -0.50
CA SER A 34 13.08 -4.86 -0.96
C SER A 34 13.18 -5.21 -2.44
N ASP A 35 13.98 -4.46 -3.19
CA ASP A 35 14.23 -4.68 -4.62
C ASP A 35 14.88 -6.04 -4.90
N ASP A 36 15.60 -6.59 -3.92
CA ASP A 36 16.27 -7.89 -4.01
C ASP A 36 15.31 -9.07 -3.78
N TYR A 37 14.09 -8.81 -3.28
CA TYR A 37 13.11 -9.84 -2.98
C TYR A 37 12.32 -10.23 -4.23
N THR A 38 12.93 -11.07 -5.05
CA THR A 38 12.37 -11.50 -6.35
C THR A 38 11.01 -12.23 -6.26
N ALA A 39 10.61 -12.73 -5.10
CA ALA A 39 9.31 -13.37 -4.90
C ALA A 39 8.14 -12.35 -4.87
N ASP A 40 8.41 -11.04 -4.67
CA ASP A 40 7.40 -10.00 -4.81
C ASP A 40 7.06 -9.68 -6.28
N LYS A 41 7.76 -10.27 -7.27
CA LYS A 41 7.46 -10.05 -8.71
C LYS A 41 6.08 -10.56 -9.12
N ASP A 42 5.57 -11.59 -8.45
CA ASP A 42 4.24 -12.15 -8.68
C ASP A 42 3.16 -11.51 -7.77
N MET A 43 3.52 -10.48 -7.00
CA MET A 43 2.59 -9.72 -6.19
C MET A 43 1.55 -9.04 -7.09
N ARG A 44 0.28 -9.31 -6.78
CA ARG A 44 -0.86 -8.66 -7.42
C ARG A 44 -1.73 -8.02 -6.36
N VAL A 45 -1.78 -6.70 -6.37
CA VAL A 45 -2.62 -5.91 -5.46
C VAL A 45 -3.58 -5.06 -6.27
N THR A 46 -4.86 -5.17 -5.97
CA THR A 46 -5.91 -4.34 -6.57
C THR A 46 -6.28 -3.23 -5.60
N VAL A 47 -6.07 -1.98 -6.00
CA VAL A 47 -6.45 -0.80 -5.22
C VAL A 47 -7.58 -0.10 -5.96
N VAL A 48 -8.80 -0.15 -5.44
CA VAL A 48 -9.98 0.36 -6.14
C VAL A 48 -10.99 0.99 -5.18
N PHE A 49 -11.66 2.07 -5.59
CA PHE A 49 -12.68 2.77 -4.79
C PHE A 49 -12.23 3.22 -3.39
N ASN A 50 -10.93 3.47 -3.18
CA ASN A 50 -10.45 4.07 -1.94
C ASN A 50 -10.55 5.59 -2.00
N HIS A 51 -10.91 6.20 -0.88
CA HIS A 51 -10.94 7.65 -0.70
C HIS A 51 -9.63 8.12 -0.08
N PHE A 52 -8.78 8.74 -0.90
CA PHE A 52 -7.58 9.43 -0.47
C PHE A 52 -7.92 10.88 -0.11
N GLY A 53 -8.09 11.12 1.18
CA GLY A 53 -8.49 12.41 1.75
C GLY A 53 -7.33 13.39 1.95
N PRO A 54 -7.60 14.56 2.55
CA PRO A 54 -6.58 15.59 2.78
C PRO A 54 -5.52 15.12 3.80
N GLY A 55 -4.32 15.70 3.67
CA GLY A 55 -3.19 15.40 4.57
C GLY A 55 -2.47 14.09 4.25
N LEU A 56 -2.55 13.60 3.01
CA LEU A 56 -1.71 12.51 2.50
C LEU A 56 -0.54 13.11 1.72
N LEU A 57 0.69 12.63 1.95
CA LEU A 57 1.90 13.18 1.34
C LEU A 57 2.47 12.29 0.22
N GLU A 58 2.68 11.00 0.48
CA GLU A 58 3.36 10.08 -0.44
C GLU A 58 2.82 8.64 -0.39
N ARG A 59 3.21 7.85 -1.42
CA ARG A 59 2.88 6.43 -1.62
C ARG A 59 1.38 6.14 -1.84
N MET A 60 0.87 6.67 -2.95
CA MET A 60 -0.48 6.42 -3.47
C MET A 60 -0.44 5.99 -4.95
N PRO A 61 0.05 4.79 -5.28
CA PRO A 61 0.81 3.84 -4.47
C PRO A 61 2.33 4.11 -4.52
#